data_AF-A0AAV1IHS6-F1
#
_entry.id   AF-A0AAV1IHS6-F1
#
_cell.length_a   1.000
_cell.length_b   1.000
_cell.length_c   1.000
_cell.angle_alpha   90.00
_cell.angle_beta   90.00
_cell.angle_gamma   90.00
#
_symmetry.space_group_name_H-M   'P 1'
#
loop_
_entity.id
_entity.type
_entity.pdbx_description
1 polymer ?
#
loop_
_entity_poly.entity_id
_entity_poly.type
_entity_poly.pdbx_seq_one_letter_code
_entity_poly.pdbx_strand_id
1 'polypeptide(L)'
;MGFLGSDVTPLTLSVQNVDANILRVKLGASGRFEVPQSLFQNTGQGRVQGNPKYGLQYSAQPFGFAVTRTGSSSPALFNTAGNRFVFKEQYLELTSSIPSGATLFGLGEYTSNVGFPLRRDGIPYTLWNRDQPPAVPNTNLYGSHPIILDVRDGGLCHGVMILNSNAMDIEITSSTLQIRAVGGVLDLYFFMGPGPMDVLNQMTSIVGRPVMPPYWSLGLMQSK
;
A
#
# COMPACT_ATOMS: atom_id res chain seq x y z
N MET A 1 -1.48 21.93 -22.76
CA MET A 1 -1.26 21.18 -21.51
C MET A 1 -2.59 20.55 -21.11
N GLY A 2 -2.64 19.22 -20.95
CA GLY A 2 -3.84 18.55 -20.43
C GLY A 2 -4.04 18.84 -18.94
N PHE A 3 -5.28 18.75 -18.47
CA PHE A 3 -5.69 19.06 -17.08
C PHE A 3 -4.92 18.28 -15.99
N LEU A 4 -4.30 17.13 -16.33
CA LEU A 4 -3.60 16.22 -15.40
C LEU A 4 -2.09 16.11 -15.70
N GLY A 5 -1.54 17.03 -16.48
CA GLY A 5 -0.16 16.96 -16.98
C GLY A 5 0.01 16.05 -18.20
N SER A 6 1.25 15.96 -18.67
CA SER A 6 1.62 15.13 -19.82
C SER A 6 1.84 13.67 -19.42
N ASP A 7 1.67 12.74 -20.35
CA ASP A 7 2.06 11.34 -20.14
C ASP A 7 3.57 11.22 -19.96
N VAL A 8 4.00 10.44 -18.97
CA VAL A 8 5.42 10.24 -18.68
C VAL A 8 5.92 8.99 -19.39
N THR A 9 6.95 9.15 -20.20
CA THR A 9 7.59 8.05 -20.94
C THR A 9 9.09 8.33 -21.12
N PRO A 10 9.98 7.32 -21.03
CA PRO A 10 9.71 5.93 -20.66
C PRO A 10 9.50 5.75 -19.15
N LEU A 11 8.77 4.69 -18.78
CA LEU A 11 8.62 4.24 -17.39
C LEU A 11 9.59 3.09 -17.10
N THR A 12 10.00 2.98 -15.83
CA THR A 12 10.84 1.88 -15.33
C THR A 12 10.05 1.07 -14.30
N LEU A 13 9.97 -0.25 -14.52
CA LEU A 13 9.55 -1.22 -13.52
C LEU A 13 10.78 -1.73 -12.77
N SER A 14 10.89 -1.42 -11.49
CA SER A 14 11.92 -1.94 -10.59
C SER A 14 11.31 -2.98 -9.66
N VAL A 15 11.95 -4.13 -9.56
CA VAL A 15 11.50 -5.23 -8.69
C VAL A 15 12.65 -5.58 -7.77
N GLN A 16 12.40 -5.52 -6.46
CA GLN A 16 13.40 -5.81 -5.45
C GLN A 16 12.84 -6.85 -4.49
N ASN A 17 13.54 -7.97 -4.40
CA ASN A 17 13.32 -8.95 -3.34
C ASN A 17 13.97 -8.41 -2.08
N VAL A 18 13.17 -7.90 -1.14
CA VAL A 18 13.68 -7.28 0.10
C VAL A 18 13.98 -8.37 1.13
N ASP A 19 13.08 -9.35 1.24
CA ASP A 19 13.18 -10.53 2.08
C ASP A 19 12.34 -11.67 1.46
N ALA A 20 12.44 -12.91 1.94
CA ALA A 20 11.62 -14.03 1.50
C ALA A 20 10.11 -13.77 1.65
N ASN A 21 9.70 -12.88 2.56
CA ASN A 21 8.31 -12.49 2.77
C ASN A 21 7.98 -11.05 2.34
N ILE A 22 8.95 -10.31 1.80
CA ILE A 22 8.79 -8.89 1.44
C ILE A 22 9.27 -8.66 0.00
N LEU A 23 8.32 -8.29 -0.85
CA LEU A 23 8.57 -7.90 -2.23
C LEU A 23 8.33 -6.39 -2.37
N ARG A 24 9.23 -5.69 -3.07
CA ARG A 24 9.02 -4.30 -3.48
C ARG A 24 8.88 -4.22 -4.99
N VAL A 25 7.85 -3.53 -5.46
CA VAL A 25 7.59 -3.25 -6.87
C VAL A 25 7.41 -1.75 -7.03
N LYS A 26 8.27 -1.12 -7.82
CA LYS A 26 8.23 0.33 -8.08
C LYS A 26 8.04 0.61 -9.56
N LEU A 27 7.08 1.47 -9.89
CA LEU A 27 6.91 2.09 -11.19
C LEU A 27 7.26 3.57 -11.07
N GLY A 28 8.24 4.01 -11.85
CA GLY A 28 8.73 5.39 -11.80
C GLY A 28 9.36 5.84 -13.11
N ALA A 29 9.85 7.08 -13.09
CA ALA A 29 10.61 7.69 -14.17
C ALA A 29 11.70 8.59 -13.59
N SER A 30 12.70 8.93 -14.40
CA SER A 30 13.80 9.79 -13.97
C SER A 30 13.30 11.16 -13.49
N GLY A 31 13.92 11.70 -12.44
CA GLY A 31 13.62 13.03 -11.89
C GLY A 31 12.31 13.15 -11.12
N ARG A 32 11.57 12.05 -10.89
CA ARG A 32 10.36 12.07 -10.08
C ARG A 32 10.68 12.01 -8.59
N PHE A 33 9.86 12.69 -7.79
CA PHE A 33 9.97 12.64 -6.34
C PHE A 33 9.71 11.22 -5.82
N GLU A 34 10.61 10.74 -4.99
CA GLU A 34 10.46 9.51 -4.22
C GLU A 34 10.59 9.84 -2.73
N VAL A 35 9.81 9.18 -1.88
CA VAL A 35 9.98 9.31 -0.43
C VAL A 35 11.41 8.86 -0.07
N PRO A 36 12.21 9.71 0.63
CA PRO A 36 13.61 9.40 0.88
C PRO A 36 13.78 8.07 1.62
N GLN A 37 14.51 7.15 1.00
CA GLN A 37 14.72 5.80 1.54
C GLN A 37 15.51 5.80 2.85
N SER A 38 16.29 6.84 3.11
CA SER A 38 17.05 7.03 4.36
C SER A 38 16.16 7.15 5.60
N LEU A 39 14.85 7.35 5.45
CA LEU A 39 13.89 7.35 6.55
C LEU A 39 13.55 5.94 7.05
N PHE A 40 13.94 4.89 6.32
CA PHE A 40 13.57 3.50 6.60
C PHE A 40 14.78 2.66 7.00
N GLN A 41 14.57 1.70 7.90
CA GLN A 41 15.67 0.93 8.50
C GLN A 41 16.13 -0.24 7.63
N ASN A 42 15.21 -0.93 6.93
CA ASN A 42 15.52 -2.12 6.13
C ASN A 42 15.02 -2.00 4.69
N THR A 43 15.69 -1.22 3.85
CA THR A 43 15.31 -1.06 2.43
C THR A 43 15.93 -2.14 1.51
N GLY A 44 16.25 -3.32 2.04
CA GLY A 44 16.72 -4.46 1.24
C GLY A 44 18.14 -4.33 0.69
N GLN A 45 19.07 -3.70 1.44
CA GLN A 45 20.50 -3.68 1.08
C GLN A 45 21.26 -4.96 1.52
N GLY A 46 20.55 -5.96 2.05
CA GLY A 46 21.11 -7.26 2.42
C GLY A 46 20.84 -8.36 1.38
N ARG A 47 21.57 -9.47 1.46
CA ARG A 47 21.27 -10.68 0.69
C ARG A 47 19.95 -11.27 1.19
N VAL A 48 18.99 -11.50 0.28
CA VAL A 48 17.73 -12.18 0.59
C VAL A 48 18.04 -13.54 1.22
N GLN A 49 17.51 -13.77 2.42
CA GLN A 49 17.65 -15.07 3.10
C GLN A 49 16.44 -15.95 2.78
N GLY A 50 16.70 -17.13 2.24
CA GLY A 50 15.65 -18.12 1.91
C GLY A 50 14.99 -17.91 0.55
N ASN A 51 14.03 -18.80 0.25
CA ASN A 51 13.30 -18.79 -1.02
C ASN A 51 12.13 -17.80 -0.96
N PRO A 52 11.93 -16.95 -1.97
CA PRO A 52 10.78 -16.06 -2.05
C PRO A 52 9.44 -16.79 -1.94
N LYS A 53 8.57 -16.32 -1.04
CA LYS A 53 7.19 -16.82 -0.88
C LYS A 53 6.19 -16.11 -1.79
N TYR A 54 6.69 -15.31 -2.73
CA TYR A 54 5.92 -14.60 -3.73
C TYR A 54 6.41 -14.91 -5.14
N GLY A 55 5.49 -14.81 -6.10
CA GLY A 55 5.77 -14.71 -7.52
C GLY A 55 5.40 -13.33 -8.06
N LEU A 56 6.12 -12.87 -9.09
CA LEU A 56 5.75 -11.68 -9.87
C LEU A 56 5.71 -12.06 -11.35
N GLN A 57 4.59 -11.75 -12.01
CA GLN A 57 4.43 -11.83 -13.45
C GLN A 57 4.08 -10.45 -13.98
N TYR A 58 4.59 -10.07 -15.15
CA TYR A 58 4.23 -8.81 -15.79
C TYR A 58 4.11 -8.94 -17.31
N SER A 59 3.33 -8.05 -17.91
CA SER A 59 3.26 -7.80 -19.34
C SER A 59 3.69 -6.35 -19.58
N ALA A 60 4.45 -6.10 -20.64
CA ALA A 60 4.81 -4.74 -21.04
C ALA A 60 3.74 -4.09 -21.92
N GLN A 61 2.97 -4.89 -22.69
CA GLN A 61 1.99 -4.40 -23.66
C GLN A 61 0.78 -5.36 -23.77
N PRO A 62 -0.43 -4.95 -23.33
CA PRO A 62 -0.67 -3.82 -22.44
C PRO A 62 0.06 -4.02 -21.11
N PHE A 63 0.49 -2.92 -20.47
CA PHE A 63 1.22 -3.02 -19.21
C PHE A 63 0.32 -3.56 -18.09
N GLY A 64 0.85 -4.47 -17.29
CA GLY A 64 0.23 -4.92 -16.05
C GLY A 64 1.11 -5.92 -15.31
N PHE A 65 0.89 -6.10 -14.02
CA PHE A 65 1.60 -7.09 -13.22
C PHE A 65 0.68 -7.79 -12.21
N ALA A 66 1.08 -8.99 -11.81
CA ALA A 66 0.41 -9.76 -10.78
C ALA A 66 1.44 -10.28 -9.77
N VAL A 67 1.10 -10.12 -8.49
CA VAL A 67 1.83 -10.70 -7.35
C VAL A 67 1.03 -11.87 -6.82
N THR A 68 1.67 -13.04 -6.71
CA THR A 68 1.05 -14.28 -6.22
C THR A 68 1.81 -14.83 -5.02
N ARG A 69 1.17 -15.73 -4.27
CA ARG A 69 1.83 -16.49 -3.20
C ARG A 69 2.38 -17.80 -3.77
N THR A 70 3.67 -18.07 -3.57
CA THR A 70 4.31 -19.29 -4.06
C THR A 70 3.71 -20.52 -3.38
N GLY A 71 3.46 -21.59 -4.15
CA GLY A 71 2.96 -22.87 -3.61
C GLY A 71 1.50 -22.83 -3.12
N SER A 72 0.73 -21.81 -3.50
CA SER A 72 -0.67 -21.65 -3.14
C SER A 72 -1.55 -21.61 -4.40
N SER A 73 -2.75 -22.19 -4.31
CA SER A 73 -3.82 -22.04 -5.31
C SER A 73 -4.70 -20.81 -5.07
N SER A 74 -4.39 -19.99 -4.05
CA SER A 74 -5.15 -18.77 -3.77
C SER A 74 -5.06 -17.78 -4.94
N PRO A 75 -6.11 -16.97 -5.14
CA PRO A 75 -6.07 -15.87 -6.10
C PRO A 75 -4.86 -14.95 -5.88
N ALA A 76 -4.45 -14.24 -6.93
CA ALA A 76 -3.38 -13.24 -6.84
C ALA A 76 -3.62 -12.27 -5.68
N LEU A 77 -2.53 -11.89 -5.02
CA LEU A 77 -2.53 -10.93 -3.92
C LEU A 77 -2.85 -9.53 -4.46
N PHE A 78 -2.25 -9.20 -5.61
CA PHE A 78 -2.45 -7.96 -6.36
C PHE A 78 -2.37 -8.27 -7.84
N ASN A 79 -3.33 -7.82 -8.65
CA ASN A 79 -3.38 -8.12 -10.08
C ASN A 79 -3.93 -6.93 -10.88
N THR A 80 -3.06 -6.29 -11.65
CA THR A 80 -3.40 -5.12 -12.46
C THR A 80 -3.68 -5.47 -13.93
N ALA A 81 -3.59 -6.75 -14.32
CA ALA A 81 -3.80 -7.16 -15.69
C ALA A 81 -5.25 -6.89 -16.15
N GLY A 82 -5.40 -6.26 -17.32
CA GLY A 82 -6.70 -5.86 -17.86
C GLY A 82 -7.35 -4.66 -17.17
N ASN A 83 -6.73 -4.12 -16.12
CA ASN A 83 -7.20 -2.94 -15.41
C ASN A 83 -6.51 -1.67 -15.90
N ARG A 84 -7.09 -0.51 -15.55
CA ARG A 84 -6.58 0.80 -15.95
C ARG A 84 -5.23 1.11 -15.27
N PHE A 85 -4.31 1.62 -16.07
CA PHE A 85 -3.02 2.15 -15.64
C PHE A 85 -2.78 3.51 -16.30
N VAL A 86 -2.49 4.54 -15.50
CA VAL A 86 -2.19 5.89 -15.99
C VAL A 86 -0.96 6.41 -15.24
N PHE A 87 -0.02 7.00 -15.97
CA PHE A 87 1.18 7.58 -15.37
C PHE A 87 1.49 8.93 -16.03
N LYS A 88 0.98 10.00 -15.43
CA LYS A 88 1.16 11.39 -15.86
C LYS A 88 1.94 12.18 -14.83
N GLU A 89 2.37 13.38 -15.21
CA GLU A 89 3.14 14.26 -14.33
C GLU A 89 2.44 14.53 -13.00
N GLN A 90 1.13 14.79 -13.03
CA GLN A 90 0.29 15.16 -11.89
C GLN A 90 -0.86 14.18 -11.62
N TYR A 91 -0.81 12.98 -12.19
CA TYR A 91 -1.84 11.96 -11.98
C TYR A 91 -1.29 10.55 -12.23
N LEU A 92 -1.32 9.74 -11.17
CA LEU A 92 -0.98 8.33 -11.20
C LEU A 92 -2.24 7.53 -10.89
N GLU A 93 -2.46 6.45 -11.63
CA GLU A 93 -3.58 5.53 -11.40
C GLU A 93 -3.12 4.09 -11.57
N LEU A 94 -3.40 3.26 -10.58
CA LEU A 94 -3.14 1.82 -10.62
C LEU A 94 -4.30 1.07 -9.99
N THR A 95 -4.92 0.18 -10.76
CA THR A 95 -6.06 -0.62 -10.30
C THR A 95 -5.68 -2.09 -10.23
N SER A 96 -5.97 -2.73 -9.10
CA SER A 96 -5.84 -4.15 -8.86
C SER A 96 -7.20 -4.80 -8.63
N SER A 97 -7.39 -6.03 -9.12
CA SER A 97 -8.53 -6.84 -8.72
C SER A 97 -8.35 -7.39 -7.30
N ILE A 98 -9.44 -7.46 -6.54
CA ILE A 98 -9.49 -8.08 -5.20
C ILE A 98 -10.64 -9.09 -5.17
N PRO A 99 -10.47 -10.29 -4.56
CA PRO A 99 -11.57 -11.21 -4.33
C PRO A 99 -12.70 -10.60 -3.48
N SER A 100 -13.94 -10.99 -3.74
CA SER A 100 -15.11 -10.52 -2.98
C SER A 100 -15.12 -11.00 -1.53
N GLY A 101 -14.58 -12.19 -1.24
CA GLY A 101 -14.47 -12.75 0.12
C GLY A 101 -13.36 -12.11 0.99
N ALA A 102 -12.50 -11.27 0.40
CA ALA A 102 -11.44 -10.61 1.15
C ALA A 102 -12.00 -9.55 2.12
N THR A 103 -11.55 -9.62 3.37
CA THR A 103 -11.80 -8.57 4.37
C THR A 103 -10.53 -7.73 4.53
N LEU A 104 -10.66 -6.42 4.36
CA LEU A 104 -9.52 -5.50 4.35
C LEU A 104 -9.51 -4.62 5.60
N PHE A 105 -8.33 -4.26 6.08
CA PHE A 105 -8.10 -3.39 7.24
C PHE A 105 -6.95 -2.41 6.96
N GLY A 106 -6.85 -1.34 7.73
CA GLY A 106 -5.77 -0.35 7.63
C GLY A 106 -6.28 0.97 7.06
N LEU A 107 -5.47 1.60 6.22
CA LEU A 107 -5.61 3.00 5.82
C LEU A 107 -5.68 3.96 7.02
N GLY A 108 -5.47 5.25 6.78
CA GLY A 108 -5.52 6.22 7.88
C GLY A 108 -4.91 7.55 7.50
N GLU A 109 -5.19 8.62 8.20
CA GLU A 109 -6.03 8.68 9.40
C GLU A 109 -7.46 9.13 9.04
N TYR A 110 -8.47 8.42 9.55
CA TYR A 110 -9.89 8.74 9.38
C TYR A 110 -10.71 8.07 10.48
N THR A 111 -11.93 8.54 10.72
CA THR A 111 -12.94 7.82 11.53
C THR A 111 -13.90 7.05 10.64
N SER A 112 -14.21 5.80 11.00
CA SER A 112 -15.10 4.94 10.22
C SER A 112 -16.51 4.95 10.78
N ASN A 113 -17.52 5.01 9.92
CA ASN A 113 -18.93 4.79 10.28
C ASN A 113 -19.38 3.33 10.14
N VAL A 114 -18.53 2.43 9.60
CA VAL A 114 -18.83 1.01 9.37
C VAL A 114 -18.01 0.07 10.25
N GLY A 115 -17.26 0.61 11.22
CA GLY A 115 -16.40 -0.16 12.12
C GLY A 115 -14.98 -0.36 11.58
N PHE A 116 -14.33 -1.43 12.04
CA PHE A 116 -12.90 -1.66 11.83
C PHE A 116 -12.51 -2.10 10.40
N PRO A 117 -13.28 -2.94 9.69
CA PRO A 117 -12.97 -3.26 8.29
C PRO A 117 -13.08 -2.04 7.37
N LEU A 118 -12.29 -2.04 6.30
CA LEU A 118 -12.41 -1.07 5.22
C LEU A 118 -13.74 -1.24 4.49
N ARG A 119 -14.41 -0.11 4.23
CA ARG A 119 -15.60 -0.04 3.37
C ARG A 119 -15.21 -0.37 1.93
N ARG A 120 -16.10 -1.08 1.26
CA ARG A 120 -15.96 -1.50 -0.15
C ARG A 120 -17.08 -0.91 -1.01
N ASP A 121 -17.37 0.37 -0.79
CA ASP A 121 -18.51 1.10 -1.35
C ASP A 121 -18.17 1.99 -2.55
N GLY A 122 -16.91 1.98 -3.02
CA GLY A 122 -16.45 2.82 -4.13
C GLY A 122 -16.29 4.30 -3.79
N ILE A 123 -16.43 4.70 -2.53
CA ILE A 123 -16.08 6.06 -2.09
C ILE A 123 -14.54 6.08 -1.85
N PRO A 124 -13.82 7.18 -2.11
CA PRO A 124 -12.37 7.22 -1.90
C PRO A 124 -12.00 7.38 -0.42
N TYR A 125 -10.97 6.69 0.02
CA TYR A 125 -10.21 7.01 1.22
C TYR A 125 -9.14 8.03 0.87
N THR A 126 -9.38 9.30 1.18
CA THR A 126 -8.42 10.38 0.94
C THR A 126 -7.32 10.34 2.00
N LEU A 127 -6.07 10.35 1.54
CA LEU A 127 -4.86 10.42 2.35
C LEU A 127 -4.18 11.75 2.04
N TRP A 128 -4.44 12.73 2.90
CA TRP A 128 -3.83 14.04 2.88
C TRP A 128 -3.94 14.66 4.26
N ASN A 129 -2.80 14.97 4.89
CA ASN A 129 -2.79 15.44 6.27
C ASN A 129 -3.54 16.77 6.38
N ARG A 130 -4.54 16.82 7.26
CA ARG A 130 -5.40 17.98 7.45
C ARG A 130 -5.76 18.10 8.92
N ASP A 131 -5.58 19.30 9.46
CA ASP A 131 -6.13 19.66 10.76
C ASP A 131 -7.64 19.85 10.65
N GLN A 132 -8.39 18.85 11.12
CA GLN A 132 -9.82 18.93 11.30
C GLN A 132 -10.30 17.95 12.39
N PRO A 133 -11.37 18.28 13.11
CA PRO A 133 -11.89 17.40 14.16
C PRO A 133 -12.43 16.08 13.56
N PRO A 134 -12.29 14.94 14.27
CA PRO A 134 -12.77 13.63 13.85
C PRO A 134 -14.31 13.48 13.96
N ALA A 135 -15.06 14.57 13.71
CA ALA A 135 -16.51 14.65 13.86
C ALA A 135 -17.28 14.15 12.62
N VAL A 136 -16.67 14.20 11.44
CA VAL A 136 -17.26 13.73 10.18
C VAL A 136 -16.52 12.46 9.74
N PRO A 137 -17.18 11.28 9.80
CA PRO A 137 -16.59 10.02 9.36
C PRO A 137 -16.15 10.06 7.89
N ASN A 138 -15.20 9.18 7.56
CA ASN A 138 -14.68 8.94 6.22
C ASN A 138 -14.01 10.15 5.57
N THR A 139 -13.49 11.08 6.38
CA THR A 139 -12.69 12.22 5.91
C THR A 139 -11.24 12.09 6.39
N ASN A 140 -10.32 12.67 5.63
CA ASN A 140 -8.88 12.64 5.90
C ASN A 140 -8.51 13.46 7.14
N LEU A 141 -7.71 12.92 8.04
CA LEU A 141 -7.32 13.59 9.29
C LEU A 141 -5.81 13.91 9.30
N TYR A 142 -5.16 13.82 10.46
CA TYR A 142 -3.84 14.39 10.71
C TYR A 142 -2.70 13.60 10.07
N GLY A 143 -2.86 12.27 9.93
CA GLY A 143 -1.88 11.37 9.34
C GLY A 143 -2.28 10.78 7.97
N SER A 144 -1.28 10.22 7.30
CA SER A 144 -1.43 9.43 6.07
C SER A 144 -0.72 8.09 6.24
N HIS A 145 -1.50 7.00 6.22
CA HIS A 145 -1.08 5.63 6.49
C HIS A 145 -1.53 4.71 5.35
N PRO A 146 -0.86 4.71 4.19
CA PRO A 146 -1.25 3.95 3.01
C PRO A 146 -0.85 2.46 3.12
N ILE A 147 -1.35 1.76 4.15
CA ILE A 147 -1.13 0.34 4.41
C ILE A 147 -2.47 -0.39 4.44
N ILE A 148 -2.58 -1.50 3.72
CA ILE A 148 -3.76 -2.36 3.72
C ILE A 148 -3.32 -3.75 4.18
N LEU A 149 -4.02 -4.29 5.17
CA LEU A 149 -3.99 -5.70 5.53
C LEU A 149 -5.18 -6.39 4.86
N ASP A 150 -4.91 -7.42 4.07
CA ASP A 150 -5.91 -8.20 3.37
C ASP A 150 -5.96 -9.61 3.95
N VAL A 151 -7.13 -9.96 4.51
CA VAL A 151 -7.45 -11.27 5.06
C VAL A 151 -8.34 -12.01 4.06
N ARG A 152 -7.79 -13.08 3.46
CA ARG A 152 -8.47 -13.92 2.48
C ARG A 152 -9.25 -15.06 3.15
N ASP A 153 -10.16 -15.66 2.40
CA ASP A 153 -10.85 -16.89 2.81
C ASP A 153 -9.84 -17.96 3.27
N GLY A 154 -10.11 -18.60 4.40
CA GLY A 154 -9.16 -19.52 5.06
C GLY A 154 -8.15 -18.84 5.98
N GLY A 155 -8.20 -17.50 6.15
CA GLY A 155 -7.43 -16.76 7.15
C GLY A 155 -6.02 -16.35 6.73
N LEU A 156 -5.61 -16.66 5.49
CA LEU A 156 -4.32 -16.22 4.95
C LEU A 156 -4.31 -14.70 4.76
N CYS A 157 -3.32 -14.06 5.37
CA CYS A 157 -3.15 -12.62 5.37
C CYS A 157 -1.98 -12.20 4.47
N HIS A 158 -2.10 -11.03 3.88
CA HIS A 158 -0.98 -10.30 3.28
C HIS A 158 -1.19 -8.80 3.47
N GLY A 159 -0.12 -8.02 3.29
CA GLY A 159 -0.18 -6.56 3.37
C GLY A 159 0.29 -5.91 2.08
N VAL A 160 -0.25 -4.73 1.78
CA VAL A 160 0.21 -3.84 0.70
C VAL A 160 0.43 -2.45 1.27
N MET A 161 1.66 -1.95 1.20
CA MET A 161 1.98 -0.55 1.52
C MET A 161 2.29 0.23 0.26
N ILE A 162 1.75 1.45 0.14
CA ILE A 162 2.05 2.36 -0.96
C ILE A 162 2.95 3.47 -0.43
N LEU A 163 4.23 3.41 -0.75
CA LEU A 163 5.21 4.40 -0.34
C LEU A 163 5.15 5.64 -1.25
N ASN A 164 4.17 6.51 -1.00
CA ASN A 164 4.01 7.80 -1.65
C ASN A 164 3.44 8.80 -0.63
N SER A 165 3.93 10.05 -0.65
CA SER A 165 3.52 11.10 0.30
C SER A 165 2.73 12.24 -0.36
N ASN A 166 2.42 12.13 -1.65
CA ASN A 166 1.52 13.07 -2.33
C ASN A 166 0.08 12.78 -1.90
N ALA A 167 -0.80 13.78 -2.06
CA ALA A 167 -2.24 13.55 -1.87
C ALA A 167 -2.71 12.39 -2.75
N MET A 168 -3.43 11.45 -2.15
CA MET A 168 -3.91 10.27 -2.84
C MET A 168 -5.29 9.84 -2.35
N ASP A 169 -6.03 9.20 -3.24
CA ASP A 169 -7.29 8.53 -2.96
C ASP A 169 -7.11 7.02 -3.18
N ILE A 170 -7.60 6.23 -2.24
CA ILE A 170 -7.72 4.78 -2.39
C ILE A 170 -9.19 4.43 -2.43
N GLU A 171 -9.64 3.95 -3.59
CA GLU A 171 -11.03 3.53 -3.81
C GLU A 171 -11.11 2.01 -3.80
N ILE A 172 -12.08 1.47 -3.06
CA ILE A 172 -12.26 0.04 -2.92
C ILE A 172 -13.71 -0.30 -3.24
N THR A 173 -13.91 -1.20 -4.19
CA THR A 173 -15.21 -1.77 -4.54
C THR A 173 -15.27 -3.24 -4.12
N SER A 174 -16.36 -3.93 -4.44
CA SER A 174 -16.49 -5.38 -4.23
C SER A 174 -15.48 -6.23 -5.01
N SER A 175 -14.84 -5.68 -6.04
CA SER A 175 -13.91 -6.42 -6.91
C SER A 175 -12.59 -5.71 -7.22
N THR A 176 -12.43 -4.43 -6.86
CA THR A 176 -11.24 -3.64 -7.21
C THR A 176 -10.68 -2.82 -6.05
N LEU A 177 -9.36 -2.60 -6.10
CA LEU A 177 -8.59 -1.63 -5.34
C LEU A 177 -7.97 -0.66 -6.34
N GLN A 178 -8.30 0.63 -6.27
CA GLN A 178 -7.74 1.64 -7.14
C GLN A 178 -6.96 2.66 -6.32
N ILE A 179 -5.70 2.88 -6.70
CA ILE A 179 -4.83 3.90 -6.12
C ILE A 179 -4.78 5.06 -7.11
N ARG A 180 -5.11 6.27 -6.64
CA ARG A 180 -4.97 7.51 -7.40
C ARG A 180 -4.10 8.48 -6.62
N ALA A 181 -3.01 8.97 -7.20
CA ALA A 181 -2.12 9.93 -6.54
C ALA A 181 -1.79 11.10 -7.46
N VAL A 182 -1.59 12.29 -6.89
CA VAL A 182 -1.34 13.52 -7.67
C VAL A 182 0.13 13.75 -8.03
N GLY A 183 1.03 12.80 -7.72
CA GLY A 183 2.46 12.97 -7.97
C GLY A 183 3.32 11.82 -7.45
N GLY A 184 4.64 11.98 -7.59
CA GLY A 184 5.63 11.01 -7.14
C GLY A 184 5.70 9.76 -8.01
N VAL A 185 5.92 8.60 -7.39
CA VAL A 185 6.02 7.28 -8.03
C VAL A 185 5.01 6.30 -7.42
N LEU A 186 4.76 5.17 -8.09
CA LEU A 186 4.01 4.06 -7.50
C LEU A 186 5.00 3.04 -6.93
N ASP A 187 5.31 3.16 -5.64
CA ASP A 187 6.26 2.30 -4.94
C ASP A 187 5.51 1.43 -3.92
N LEU A 188 5.43 0.13 -4.20
CA LEU A 188 4.57 -0.80 -3.48
C LEU A 188 5.42 -1.84 -2.75
N TYR A 189 5.12 -2.07 -1.48
CA TYR A 189 5.63 -3.20 -0.71
C TYR A 189 4.53 -4.22 -0.48
N PHE A 190 4.84 -5.49 -0.72
CA PHE A 190 3.96 -6.62 -0.46
C PHE A 190 4.53 -7.47 0.67
N PHE A 191 3.72 -7.72 1.69
CA PHE A 191 4.06 -8.48 2.89
C PHE A 191 3.29 -9.79 2.90
N MET A 192 3.96 -10.94 2.93
CA MET A 192 3.34 -12.25 2.70
C MET A 192 2.58 -12.84 3.90
N GLY A 193 2.65 -12.27 5.10
CA GLY A 193 2.01 -12.89 6.28
C GLY A 193 2.70 -14.21 6.68
N PRO A 194 1.98 -15.29 7.08
CA PRO A 194 0.59 -15.60 6.73
C PRO A 194 -0.48 -15.11 7.71
N GLY A 195 -0.13 -14.71 8.94
CA GLY A 195 -1.07 -14.12 9.89
C GLY A 195 -1.05 -12.59 9.88
N PRO A 196 -2.03 -11.93 10.51
CA PRO A 196 -2.07 -10.47 10.59
C PRO A 196 -0.85 -9.91 11.35
N MET A 197 -0.41 -10.60 12.41
CA MET A 197 0.79 -10.21 13.17
C MET A 197 2.07 -10.37 12.36
N ASP A 198 2.15 -11.37 11.46
CA ASP A 198 3.31 -11.53 10.58
C ASP A 198 3.40 -10.38 9.58
N VAL A 199 2.26 -9.96 9.01
CA VAL A 199 2.18 -8.79 8.13
C VAL A 199 2.66 -7.53 8.85
N LEU A 200 2.20 -7.29 10.09
CA LEU A 200 2.64 -6.15 10.88
C LEU A 200 4.13 -6.21 11.23
N ASN A 201 4.64 -7.39 11.58
CA ASN A 201 6.07 -7.59 11.84
C ASN A 201 6.94 -7.32 10.61
N GLN A 202 6.48 -7.72 9.42
CA GLN A 202 7.14 -7.47 8.14
C GLN A 202 7.08 -5.98 7.75
N MET A 203 5.93 -5.33 7.95
CA MET A 203 5.79 -3.90 7.67
C MET A 203 6.67 -3.04 8.59
N THR A 204 6.63 -3.30 9.89
CA THR A 204 7.45 -2.57 10.88
C THR A 204 8.94 -2.87 10.76
N SER A 205 9.35 -3.99 10.16
CA SER A 205 10.77 -4.19 9.85
C SER A 205 11.26 -3.21 8.78
N ILE A 206 10.39 -2.77 7.86
CA ILE A 206 10.71 -1.77 6.83
C ILE A 206 10.62 -0.36 7.41
N VAL A 207 9.45 0.02 7.95
CA VAL A 207 9.20 1.41 8.36
C VAL A 207 9.84 1.80 9.68
N GLY A 208 10.33 0.82 10.44
CA GLY A 208 10.84 0.99 11.79
C GLY A 208 9.89 0.41 12.83
N ARG A 209 10.45 -0.30 13.80
CA ARG A 209 9.69 -0.84 14.92
C ARG A 209 9.31 0.28 15.89
N PRO A 210 8.12 0.22 16.52
CA PRO A 210 7.78 1.16 17.59
C PRO A 210 8.87 1.17 18.66
N VAL A 211 9.21 2.37 19.14
CA VAL A 211 10.15 2.54 20.24
C VAL A 211 9.57 1.95 21.52
N MET A 212 10.42 1.40 22.38
CA MET A 212 9.99 0.97 23.71
C MET A 212 9.61 2.23 24.52
N PRO A 213 8.33 2.37 24.92
CA PRO A 213 7.92 3.52 25.69
C PRO A 213 8.55 3.46 27.09
N PRO A 214 8.90 4.61 27.70
CA PRO A 214 9.34 4.61 29.09
C PRO A 214 8.18 4.17 29.99
N TYR A 215 8.46 3.39 31.03
CA TYR A 215 7.41 2.74 31.84
C TYR A 215 6.36 3.72 32.39
N TRP A 216 6.76 4.93 32.77
CA TRP A 216 5.86 5.97 33.29
C TRP A 216 4.80 6.41 32.27
N SER A 217 5.04 6.29 30.96
CA SER A 217 4.07 6.71 29.93
C SER A 217 2.88 5.75 29.80
N LEU A 218 2.92 4.60 30.47
CA LEU A 218 1.80 3.67 30.58
C LEU A 218 0.85 4.04 31.73
N GLY A 219 1.22 5.01 32.56
CA GLY A 219 0.38 5.55 33.61
C GLY A 219 -0.74 6.45 33.07
N LEU A 220 -1.64 6.85 33.98
CA LEU A 220 -2.69 7.82 33.68
C LEU A 220 -2.08 9.19 33.34
N MET A 221 -2.55 9.82 32.26
CA MET A 221 -2.20 11.19 31.89
C MET A 221 -3.42 12.11 32.06
N GLN A 222 -3.21 13.27 32.66
CA GLN A 222 -4.23 14.33 32.78
C GLN A 222 -3.76 15.57 32.00
N SER A 223 -4.63 16.09 31.14
CA SER A 223 -4.39 17.28 30.30
C SER A 223 -5.69 18.07 30.12
N LYS A 224 -5.61 19.35 29.72
CA LYS A 224 -6.76 20.20 29.38
C LYS A 224 -6.47 21.03 28.14
#